data_AF-A0AAV4F855-F1
#
_entry.id   AF-A0AAV4F855-F1
#
_cell.length_a   1.000
_cell.length_b   1.000
_cell.length_c   1.000
_cell.angle_alpha   90.00
_cell.angle_beta   90.00
_cell.angle_gamma   90.00
#
_symmetry.space_group_name_H-M   'P 1'
#
loop_
_entity.id
_entity.type
_entity.pdbx_description
1 polymer ?
#
loop_
_entity_poly.entity_id
_entity_poly.type
_entity_poly.pdbx_seq_one_letter_code
_entity_poly.pdbx_strand_id
1 'polypeptide(L)'
;MPISASKLSSSAENPVNCHAHSWLKHYSQSRAVSRGLEKQGFSSVSADNLLSKAHIKSLAGTLSCSSREIISLIRDHPFLIHMDLNLLERKINLLLSYGLSVNFIRENLRIVYQTSEKVIEDRLKLLQDSGLLHSQHLETDLVAHLLESNSSGFSKSLQYRYDQRDALEGCPDQLSYLQVRLGCSEEKARSLLCSYPLIRRASNVKLKTLLDFLLIEADRSPEFIIKHRKLLAFSVSRLRQRWSVMQKAGLESEGAIVFVWCMPQKQFEKQYQEYLEVLNSSSSAQS
;
A
#
# COMPACT_ATOMS: atom_id res chain seq x y z
N MET A 1 19.28 -50.79 -0.34
CA MET A 1 20.09 -49.55 -0.42
C MET A 1 19.15 -48.36 -0.26
N PRO A 2 19.31 -47.52 0.78
CA PRO A 2 18.44 -46.39 1.02
C PRO A 2 18.98 -45.15 0.27
N ILE A 3 18.09 -44.39 -0.37
CA ILE A 3 18.43 -43.04 -0.85
C ILE A 3 17.78 -42.04 0.10
N SER A 4 18.65 -41.20 0.63
CA SER A 4 18.48 -40.22 1.68
C SER A 4 17.39 -39.19 1.42
N ALA A 5 16.68 -38.87 2.50
CA ALA A 5 15.99 -37.61 2.67
C ALA A 5 17.00 -36.45 2.61
N SER A 6 16.72 -35.44 1.78
CA SER A 6 17.40 -34.15 1.84
C SER A 6 16.36 -33.02 1.88
N LYS A 7 16.62 -32.15 2.85
CA LYS A 7 15.90 -30.95 3.27
C LYS A 7 15.62 -29.99 2.12
N LEU A 8 14.41 -29.42 2.08
CA LEU A 8 14.16 -28.06 1.59
C LEU A 8 13.06 -27.43 2.46
N SER A 9 13.49 -26.85 3.58
CA SER A 9 12.73 -25.82 4.30
C SER A 9 13.29 -24.48 3.84
N SER A 10 12.50 -23.74 3.05
CA SER A 10 12.74 -22.32 2.79
C SER A 10 11.53 -21.54 3.26
N SER A 11 11.51 -21.23 4.56
CA SER A 11 10.60 -20.25 5.16
C SER A 11 11.08 -18.85 4.77
N ALA A 12 10.57 -18.33 3.66
CA ALA A 12 10.60 -16.89 3.39
C ALA A 12 9.44 -16.25 4.17
N GLU A 13 9.74 -15.81 5.39
CA GLU A 13 8.85 -14.92 6.14
C GLU A 13 8.75 -13.58 5.40
N ASN A 14 7.60 -13.32 4.77
CA ASN A 14 7.26 -12.01 4.24
C ASN A 14 6.71 -11.14 5.39
N PRO A 15 7.39 -10.07 5.82
CA PRO A 15 6.82 -9.14 6.78
C PRO A 15 5.74 -8.31 6.07
N VAL A 16 4.48 -8.67 6.29
CA VAL A 16 3.32 -7.90 5.84
C VAL A 16 3.20 -6.66 6.73
N ASN A 17 4.05 -5.69 6.45
CA ASN A 17 4.04 -4.38 7.06
C ASN A 17 2.89 -3.56 6.45
N CYS A 18 2.03 -2.98 7.29
CA CYS A 18 0.89 -2.18 6.87
C CYS A 18 1.37 -0.81 6.32
N HIS A 19 1.83 -0.84 5.07
CA HIS A 19 2.51 0.29 4.44
C HIS A 19 1.63 1.49 4.11
N ALA A 20 0.30 1.36 3.97
CA ALA A 20 -0.53 2.51 3.55
C ALA A 20 -0.69 3.60 4.64
N HIS A 21 -0.88 3.22 5.91
CA HIS A 21 -0.92 4.17 7.03
C HIS A 21 0.47 4.52 7.57
N SER A 22 1.43 3.61 7.40
CA SER A 22 2.85 3.90 7.63
C SER A 22 3.37 4.93 6.62
N TRP A 23 2.95 4.90 5.35
CA TRP A 23 3.42 5.80 4.29
C TRP A 23 2.97 7.25 4.47
N LEU A 24 1.68 7.52 4.72
CA LEU A 24 1.20 8.88 5.03
C LEU A 24 1.89 9.45 6.28
N LYS A 25 2.14 8.59 7.28
CA LYS A 25 2.83 8.96 8.52
C LYS A 25 4.33 9.15 8.32
N HIS A 26 5.01 8.30 7.54
CA HIS A 26 6.44 8.44 7.22
C HIS A 26 6.70 9.58 6.25
N TYR A 27 5.83 9.85 5.28
CA TYR A 27 5.94 10.97 4.36
C TYR A 27 5.73 12.30 5.07
N SER A 28 4.68 12.43 5.90
CA SER A 28 4.49 13.61 6.75
C SER A 28 5.61 13.78 7.78
N GLN A 29 6.12 12.69 8.36
CA GLN A 29 7.27 12.73 9.26
C GLN A 29 8.57 13.06 8.54
N SER A 30 8.83 12.57 7.33
CA SER A 30 9.99 12.95 6.52
C SER A 30 9.92 14.42 6.10
N ARG A 31 8.73 14.94 5.74
CA ARG A 31 8.51 16.36 5.47
C ARG A 31 8.73 17.22 6.73
N ALA A 32 8.31 16.74 7.90
CA ALA A 32 8.54 17.40 9.18
C ALA A 32 9.99 17.31 9.67
N VAL A 33 10.69 16.20 9.39
CA VAL A 33 12.11 15.97 9.74
C VAL A 33 13.03 16.77 8.83
N SER A 34 12.73 16.89 7.53
CA SER A 34 13.43 17.82 6.63
C SER A 34 13.27 19.27 7.14
N ARG A 35 12.08 19.68 7.58
CA ARG A 35 11.86 20.98 8.23
C ARG A 35 12.51 21.12 9.62
N GLY A 36 12.84 20.01 10.28
CA GLY A 36 13.43 19.97 11.63
C GLY A 36 14.97 19.97 11.64
N LEU A 37 15.61 19.36 10.64
CA LEU A 37 17.07 19.27 10.51
C LEU A 37 17.71 20.55 9.98
N GLU A 38 16.95 21.44 9.33
CA GLU A 38 17.45 22.73 8.80
C GLU A 38 17.59 23.83 9.87
N LYS A 39 17.26 23.55 11.15
CA LYS A 39 17.47 24.50 12.25
C LYS A 39 18.90 24.56 12.78
N GLN A 40 19.84 23.78 12.24
CA GLN A 40 21.25 23.86 12.61
C GLN A 40 22.08 24.51 11.49
N GLY A 41 22.29 25.82 11.61
CA GLY A 41 23.61 26.41 11.30
C GLY A 41 23.86 27.08 9.95
N PHE A 42 22.87 27.34 9.08
CA PHE A 42 23.05 28.22 7.92
C PHE A 42 22.40 29.60 8.14
N SER A 43 22.96 30.40 9.06
CA SER A 43 22.77 31.85 9.07
C SER A 43 24.13 32.49 8.79
N SER A 44 24.39 33.04 7.60
CA SER A 44 24.17 34.47 7.39
C SER A 44 24.56 34.93 5.97
N VAL A 45 24.77 34.02 5.03
CA VAL A 45 25.01 34.42 3.63
C VAL A 45 23.66 34.82 3.04
N SER A 46 23.46 36.13 2.83
CA SER A 46 22.23 36.63 2.22
C SER A 46 22.04 35.96 0.86
N ALA A 47 20.94 35.22 0.70
CA ALA A 47 20.57 34.58 -0.56
C ALA A 47 20.52 35.59 -1.72
N ASP A 48 20.34 36.88 -1.41
CA ASP A 48 20.37 38.00 -2.35
C ASP A 48 21.71 38.15 -3.09
N ASN A 49 22.81 37.59 -2.57
CA ASN A 49 24.13 37.66 -3.18
C ASN A 49 24.49 36.42 -4.01
N LEU A 50 23.69 35.35 -3.98
CA LEU A 50 24.05 34.07 -4.61
C LEU A 50 23.61 33.97 -6.08
N LEU A 51 22.60 34.75 -6.49
CA LEU A 51 22.08 34.74 -7.86
C LEU A 51 21.97 36.15 -8.42
N SER A 52 22.23 36.29 -9.72
CA SER A 52 21.98 37.54 -10.41
C SER A 52 20.48 37.86 -10.42
N LYS A 53 20.13 39.15 -10.43
CA LYS A 53 18.73 39.60 -10.56
C LYS A 53 18.05 39.01 -11.80
N ALA A 54 18.82 38.81 -12.88
CA ALA A 54 18.33 38.18 -14.12
C ALA A 54 17.97 36.71 -13.90
N HIS A 55 18.80 35.95 -13.17
CA HIS A 55 18.51 34.55 -12.84
C HIS A 55 17.24 34.43 -11.97
N ILE A 56 17.10 35.25 -10.94
CA ILE A 56 15.90 35.28 -10.08
C ILE A 56 14.66 35.59 -10.92
N LYS A 57 14.74 36.57 -11.83
CA LYS A 57 13.63 36.92 -12.73
C LYS A 57 13.28 35.78 -13.68
N SER A 58 14.26 35.03 -14.17
CA SER A 58 14.04 33.86 -15.01
C SER A 58 13.29 32.76 -14.25
N LEU A 59 13.77 32.38 -13.06
CA LEU A 59 13.10 31.40 -12.19
C LEU A 59 11.67 31.83 -11.83
N ALA A 60 11.47 33.12 -11.53
CA ALA A 60 10.17 33.69 -11.23
C ALA A 60 9.20 33.53 -12.41
N GLY A 61 9.67 33.74 -13.64
CA GLY A 61 8.91 33.46 -14.86
C GLY A 61 8.56 31.98 -15.00
N THR A 62 9.56 31.09 -14.91
CA THR A 62 9.37 29.65 -15.11
C THR A 62 8.44 29.01 -14.07
N LEU A 63 8.55 29.42 -12.80
CA LEU A 63 7.71 28.91 -11.70
C LEU A 63 6.43 29.73 -11.48
N SER A 64 6.17 30.74 -12.32
CA SER A 64 5.03 31.65 -12.25
C SER A 64 4.80 32.21 -10.83
N CYS A 65 5.86 32.74 -10.21
CA CYS A 65 5.78 33.34 -8.87
C CYS A 65 6.63 34.61 -8.78
N SER A 66 6.47 35.37 -7.70
CA SER A 66 7.24 36.61 -7.49
C SER A 66 8.72 36.33 -7.20
N SER A 67 9.58 37.30 -7.48
CA SER A 67 11.01 37.21 -7.11
C SER A 67 11.22 36.99 -5.61
N ARG A 68 10.32 37.51 -4.76
CA ARG A 68 10.37 37.30 -3.30
C ARG A 68 10.08 35.85 -2.94
N GLU A 69 9.11 35.22 -3.60
CA GLU A 69 8.82 33.80 -3.42
C GLU A 69 9.97 32.92 -3.90
N ILE A 70 10.65 33.27 -4.99
CA ILE A 70 11.85 32.57 -5.46
C ILE A 70 12.95 32.58 -4.41
N ILE A 71 13.20 33.71 -3.74
CA ILE A 71 14.19 33.78 -2.65
C ILE A 71 13.82 32.84 -1.50
N SER A 72 12.52 32.70 -1.19
CA SER A 72 12.05 31.72 -0.21
C SER A 72 12.26 30.29 -0.69
N LEU A 73 11.90 29.99 -1.94
CA LEU A 73 12.06 28.66 -2.53
C LEU A 73 13.52 28.23 -2.61
N ILE A 74 14.45 29.14 -2.93
CA ILE A 74 15.89 28.86 -2.95
C ILE A 74 16.40 28.51 -1.55
N ARG A 75 15.86 29.14 -0.50
CA ARG A 75 16.21 28.82 0.88
C ARG A 75 15.81 27.39 1.24
N ASP A 76 14.62 26.98 0.84
CA ASP A 76 14.08 25.65 1.08
C ASP A 76 14.67 24.60 0.12
N HIS A 77 15.15 25.05 -1.04
CA HIS A 77 15.65 24.22 -2.14
C HIS A 77 16.94 24.81 -2.77
N PRO A 78 18.10 24.71 -2.09
CA PRO A 78 19.34 25.33 -2.54
C PRO A 78 19.84 24.86 -3.92
N PHE A 79 19.42 23.67 -4.37
CA PHE A 79 19.79 23.15 -5.69
C PHE A 79 19.34 24.05 -6.85
N LEU A 80 18.32 24.90 -6.65
CA LEU A 80 17.85 25.85 -7.65
C LEU A 80 18.94 26.85 -8.07
N ILE A 81 19.93 27.11 -7.22
CA ILE A 81 21.05 28.01 -7.53
C ILE A 81 21.92 27.48 -8.68
N HIS A 82 22.05 26.15 -8.76
CA HIS A 82 22.98 25.48 -9.68
C HIS A 82 22.27 24.71 -10.80
N MET A 83 20.94 24.69 -10.79
CA MET A 83 20.18 23.97 -11.80
C MET A 83 20.20 24.72 -13.14
N ASP A 84 20.41 23.99 -14.22
CA ASP A 84 20.29 24.55 -15.57
C ASP A 84 18.84 25.00 -15.83
N LEU A 85 18.67 26.28 -16.17
CA LEU A 85 17.35 26.90 -16.34
C LEU A 85 16.58 26.29 -17.51
N ASN A 86 17.27 25.93 -18.60
CA ASN A 86 16.63 25.32 -19.75
C ASN A 86 16.11 23.90 -19.41
N LEU A 87 16.88 23.11 -18.67
CA LEU A 87 16.46 21.81 -18.17
C LEU A 87 15.29 21.92 -17.19
N LEU A 88 15.34 22.90 -16.27
CA LEU A 88 14.23 23.17 -15.35
C LEU A 88 12.95 23.52 -16.11
N GLU A 89 13.04 24.45 -17.06
CA GLU A 89 11.92 24.86 -17.91
C GLU A 89 11.34 23.67 -18.70
N ARG A 90 12.18 22.85 -19.33
CA ARG A 90 11.71 21.64 -20.05
C ARG A 90 10.95 20.68 -19.14
N LYS A 91 11.47 20.38 -17.95
CA LYS A 91 10.79 19.49 -17.00
C LYS A 91 9.49 20.08 -16.46
N ILE A 92 9.43 21.39 -16.23
CA ILE A 92 8.20 22.08 -15.80
C ILE A 92 7.16 22.02 -16.91
N ASN A 93 7.54 22.36 -18.14
CA ASN A 93 6.65 22.30 -19.30
C ASN A 93 6.14 20.87 -19.55
N LEU A 94 6.99 19.86 -19.36
CA LEU A 94 6.59 18.46 -19.39
C LEU A 94 5.50 18.17 -18.35
N LEU A 95 5.70 18.53 -17.07
CA LEU A 95 4.71 18.30 -16.02
C LEU A 95 3.39 19.05 -16.30
N LEU A 96 3.46 20.29 -16.78
CA LEU A 96 2.30 21.10 -17.19
C LEU A 96 1.54 20.46 -18.35
N SER A 97 2.24 19.87 -19.32
CA SER A 97 1.62 19.20 -20.48
C SER A 97 0.78 17.98 -20.10
N TYR A 98 1.06 17.37 -18.94
CA TYR A 98 0.26 16.29 -18.34
C TYR A 98 -0.82 16.81 -17.36
N GLY A 99 -1.09 18.12 -17.37
CA GLY A 99 -2.17 18.74 -16.58
C GLY A 99 -1.84 18.98 -15.11
N LEU A 100 -0.59 18.81 -14.69
CA LEU A 100 -0.17 19.11 -13.31
C LEU A 100 -0.07 20.61 -13.11
N SER A 101 -0.68 21.15 -12.06
CA SER A 101 -0.68 22.61 -11.82
C SER A 101 0.71 23.14 -11.44
N VAL A 102 0.95 24.42 -11.70
CA VAL A 102 2.18 25.10 -11.24
C VAL A 102 2.35 25.00 -9.72
N ASN A 103 1.26 25.08 -8.95
CA ASN A 103 1.30 24.92 -7.50
C ASN A 103 1.80 23.52 -7.09
N PHE A 104 1.31 22.46 -7.75
CA PHE A 104 1.81 21.11 -7.54
C PHE A 104 3.32 21.03 -7.78
N ILE A 105 3.81 21.62 -8.87
CA ILE A 105 5.23 21.58 -9.23
C ILE A 105 6.07 22.33 -8.18
N ARG A 106 5.62 23.52 -7.75
CA ARG A 106 6.28 24.33 -6.73
C ARG A 106 6.40 23.61 -5.38
N GLU A 107 5.37 22.85 -5.00
CA GLU A 107 5.38 22.09 -3.75
C GLU A 107 6.23 20.82 -3.81
N ASN A 108 6.60 20.36 -5.02
CA ASN A 108 7.28 19.09 -5.27
C ASN A 108 8.50 19.28 -6.20
N LEU A 109 9.28 20.34 -5.99
CA LEU A 109 10.47 20.68 -6.80
C LEU A 109 11.56 19.58 -6.78
N ARG A 110 11.49 18.64 -5.84
CA ARG A 110 12.41 17.49 -5.82
C ARG A 110 12.22 16.58 -7.05
N ILE A 111 11.02 16.53 -7.64
CA ILE A 111 10.75 15.79 -8.88
C ILE A 111 11.69 16.28 -9.99
N VAL A 112 11.74 17.60 -10.20
CA VAL A 112 12.53 18.19 -11.29
C VAL A 112 14.03 18.11 -11.02
N TYR A 113 14.45 18.03 -9.77
CA TYR A 113 15.85 17.86 -9.39
C TYR A 113 16.34 16.42 -9.51
N GLN A 114 15.60 15.47 -8.93
CA GLN A 114 16.11 14.10 -8.70
C GLN A 114 15.82 13.15 -9.86
N THR A 115 14.81 13.43 -10.68
CA THR A 115 14.34 12.52 -11.72
C THR A 115 14.70 13.07 -13.10
N SER A 116 15.31 12.26 -13.96
CA SER A 116 15.62 12.67 -15.34
C SER A 116 14.34 12.93 -16.13
N GLU A 117 14.40 13.83 -17.14
CA GLU A 117 13.26 14.20 -17.99
C GLU A 117 12.56 12.97 -18.60
N LYS A 118 13.32 12.06 -19.20
CA LYS A 118 12.79 10.81 -19.76
C LYS A 118 12.06 9.93 -18.74
N VAL A 119 12.62 9.77 -17.54
CA VAL A 119 11.96 8.98 -16.47
C VAL A 119 10.68 9.67 -15.97
N ILE A 120 10.65 11.01 -15.91
CA ILE A 120 9.42 11.75 -15.59
C ILE A 120 8.37 11.46 -16.66
N GLU A 121 8.72 11.59 -17.94
CA GLU A 121 7.83 11.34 -19.07
C GLU A 121 7.28 9.90 -19.07
N ASP A 122 8.15 8.90 -18.98
CA ASP A 122 7.76 7.48 -18.95
C ASP A 122 6.77 7.20 -17.80
N ARG A 123 7.00 7.79 -16.63
CA ARG A 123 6.11 7.64 -15.46
C ARG A 123 4.79 8.36 -15.66
N LEU A 124 4.80 9.60 -16.14
CA LEU A 124 3.59 10.36 -16.41
C LEU A 124 2.70 9.63 -17.41
N LYS A 125 3.28 9.04 -18.45
CA LYS A 125 2.55 8.20 -19.40
C LYS A 125 1.89 6.99 -18.73
N LEU A 126 2.62 6.25 -17.90
CA LEU A 126 2.03 5.13 -17.14
C LEU A 126 0.92 5.58 -16.17
N LEU A 127 1.08 6.75 -15.54
CA LEU A 127 0.06 7.32 -14.65
C LEU A 127 -1.17 7.81 -15.43
N GLN A 128 -0.99 8.33 -16.65
CA GLN A 128 -2.07 8.69 -17.56
C GLN A 128 -2.83 7.44 -18.01
N ASP A 129 -2.14 6.43 -18.51
CA ASP A 129 -2.71 5.19 -19.03
C ASP A 129 -3.46 4.39 -17.95
N SER A 130 -3.01 4.51 -16.69
CA SER A 130 -3.70 3.91 -15.53
C SER A 130 -4.90 4.71 -15.02
N GLY A 131 -5.16 5.90 -15.57
CA GLY A 131 -6.22 6.80 -15.13
C GLY A 131 -5.91 7.58 -13.84
N LEU A 132 -4.70 7.45 -13.28
CA LEU A 132 -4.31 8.10 -12.03
C LEU A 132 -4.09 9.61 -12.15
N LEU A 133 -3.86 10.13 -13.35
CA LEU A 133 -3.74 11.58 -13.58
C LEU A 133 -5.08 12.30 -13.80
N HIS A 134 -6.15 11.58 -14.15
CA HIS A 134 -7.43 12.17 -14.58
C HIS A 134 -8.58 11.86 -13.60
N SER A 135 -8.29 11.34 -12.41
CA SER A 135 -9.33 11.11 -11.41
C SER A 135 -9.92 12.45 -10.94
N GLN A 136 -11.25 12.49 -10.72
CA GLN A 136 -11.94 13.67 -10.17
C GLN A 136 -11.32 14.17 -8.86
N HIS A 137 -10.59 13.28 -8.17
CA HIS A 137 -9.73 13.58 -7.05
C HIS A 137 -8.32 13.10 -7.37
N LEU A 138 -7.51 13.96 -8.00
CA LEU A 138 -6.09 13.70 -8.18
C LEU A 138 -5.45 13.59 -6.79
N GLU A 139 -4.95 12.41 -6.42
CA GLU A 139 -4.20 12.21 -5.19
C GLU A 139 -2.80 12.84 -5.36
N THR A 140 -2.70 14.17 -5.24
CA THR A 140 -1.46 14.92 -5.48
C THR A 140 -0.28 14.37 -4.70
N ASP A 141 -0.46 14.05 -3.43
CA ASP A 141 0.60 13.47 -2.59
C ASP A 141 1.09 12.12 -3.11
N LEU A 142 0.18 11.29 -3.66
CA LEU A 142 0.55 10.02 -4.27
C LEU A 142 1.33 10.25 -5.56
N VAL A 143 0.83 11.11 -6.44
CA VAL A 143 1.46 11.39 -7.75
C VAL A 143 2.85 11.96 -7.53
N ALA A 144 3.01 12.91 -6.61
CA ALA A 144 4.31 13.45 -6.23
C ALA A 144 5.26 12.34 -5.78
N HIS A 145 4.82 11.49 -4.84
CA HIS A 145 5.64 10.39 -4.35
C HIS A 145 6.06 9.42 -5.45
N LEU A 146 5.15 9.06 -6.37
CA LEU A 146 5.46 8.18 -7.49
C LEU A 146 6.50 8.82 -8.41
N LEU A 147 6.35 10.10 -8.74
CA LEU A 147 7.29 10.82 -9.59
C LEU A 147 8.67 11.03 -8.94
N GLU A 148 8.74 11.17 -7.62
CA GLU A 148 9.99 11.31 -6.84
C GLU A 148 10.68 9.98 -6.55
N SER A 149 9.94 8.88 -6.48
CA SER A 149 10.48 7.58 -6.05
C SER A 149 11.57 7.05 -6.99
N ASN A 150 12.45 6.17 -6.52
CA ASN A 150 13.37 5.46 -7.43
C ASN A 150 12.59 4.42 -8.28
N SER A 151 13.20 3.86 -9.33
CA SER A 151 12.50 2.95 -10.26
C SER A 151 11.88 1.72 -9.60
N SER A 152 12.53 1.15 -8.57
CA SER A 152 11.96 0.03 -7.82
C SER A 152 10.77 0.45 -6.96
N GLY A 153 10.86 1.61 -6.30
CA GLY A 153 9.78 2.18 -5.49
C GLY A 153 8.56 2.56 -6.32
N PHE A 154 8.78 3.15 -7.50
CA PHE A 154 7.72 3.44 -8.47
C PHE A 154 7.01 2.17 -8.91
N SER A 155 7.76 1.18 -9.40
CA SER A 155 7.20 -0.06 -9.94
C SER A 155 6.40 -0.83 -8.88
N LYS A 156 6.93 -0.95 -7.66
CA LYS A 156 6.24 -1.61 -6.54
C LYS A 156 4.96 -0.87 -6.14
N SER A 157 5.01 0.45 -6.06
CA SER A 157 3.86 1.26 -5.67
C SER A 157 2.76 1.22 -6.74
N LEU A 158 3.14 1.27 -8.02
CA LEU A 158 2.20 1.16 -9.13
C LEU A 158 1.58 -0.23 -9.20
N GLN A 159 2.39 -1.30 -9.10
CA GLN A 159 1.90 -2.68 -9.08
C GLN A 159 0.94 -2.90 -7.91
N TYR A 160 1.27 -2.43 -6.71
CA TYR A 160 0.38 -2.51 -5.56
C TYR A 160 -1.00 -1.91 -5.86
N ARG A 161 -1.06 -0.78 -6.58
CA ARG A 161 -2.32 -0.13 -6.96
C ARG A 161 -3.10 -0.94 -8.00
N TYR A 162 -2.42 -1.53 -8.99
CA TYR A 162 -3.05 -2.49 -9.90
C TYR A 162 -3.64 -3.67 -9.13
N ASP A 163 -2.87 -4.27 -8.23
CA ASP A 163 -3.35 -5.38 -7.40
C ASP A 163 -4.56 -4.94 -6.53
N GLN A 164 -4.55 -3.72 -5.98
CA GLN A 164 -5.70 -3.20 -5.22
C GLN A 164 -6.95 -3.06 -6.09
N ARG A 165 -6.82 -2.56 -7.31
CA ARG A 165 -7.95 -2.34 -8.24
C ARG A 165 -8.47 -3.67 -8.75
N ASP A 166 -7.58 -4.52 -9.24
CA ASP A 166 -7.92 -5.81 -9.83
C ASP A 166 -8.54 -6.74 -8.76
N ALA A 167 -8.16 -6.58 -7.49
CA ALA A 167 -8.76 -7.31 -6.39
C ALA A 167 -10.24 -6.97 -6.10
N LEU A 168 -10.77 -5.88 -6.64
CA LEU A 168 -12.20 -5.55 -6.58
C LEU A 168 -13.00 -6.18 -7.73
N GLU A 169 -12.37 -6.93 -8.64
CA GLU A 169 -13.04 -7.66 -9.72
C GLU A 169 -13.96 -6.75 -10.57
N GLY A 170 -13.50 -5.52 -10.83
CA GLY A 170 -14.24 -4.51 -11.61
C GLY A 170 -15.25 -3.67 -10.81
N CYS A 171 -15.43 -3.95 -9.52
CA CYS A 171 -16.25 -3.12 -8.64
C CYS A 171 -15.57 -1.78 -8.34
N PRO A 172 -16.33 -0.67 -8.25
CA PRO A 172 -15.77 0.66 -8.02
C PRO A 172 -15.17 0.83 -6.61
N ASP A 173 -15.70 0.10 -5.62
CA ASP A 173 -15.27 0.18 -4.22
C ASP A 173 -15.49 -1.14 -3.47
N GLN A 174 -14.99 -1.20 -2.23
CA GLN A 174 -15.15 -2.37 -1.35
C GLN A 174 -16.62 -2.66 -0.99
N LEU A 175 -17.48 -1.64 -0.93
CA LEU A 175 -18.89 -1.79 -0.58
C LEU A 175 -19.63 -2.55 -1.69
N SER A 176 -19.45 -2.11 -2.93
CA SER A 176 -19.97 -2.73 -4.14
C SER A 176 -19.41 -4.15 -4.30
N TYR A 177 -18.11 -4.32 -4.07
CA TYR A 177 -17.45 -5.63 -4.11
C TYR A 177 -18.08 -6.60 -3.10
N LEU A 178 -18.32 -6.19 -1.85
CA LEU A 178 -18.95 -7.05 -0.85
C LEU A 178 -20.40 -7.41 -1.18
N GLN A 179 -21.18 -6.47 -1.71
CA GLN A 179 -22.56 -6.73 -2.15
C GLN A 179 -22.60 -7.82 -3.22
N VAL A 180 -21.77 -7.67 -4.26
CA VAL A 180 -21.68 -8.63 -5.36
C VAL A 180 -21.14 -9.97 -4.88
N ARG A 181 -20.00 -9.96 -4.17
CA ARG A 181 -19.29 -11.18 -3.76
C ARG A 181 -20.05 -12.01 -2.72
N LEU A 182 -20.83 -11.36 -1.86
CA LEU A 182 -21.62 -12.03 -0.82
C LEU A 182 -23.12 -12.09 -1.14
N GLY A 183 -23.57 -11.60 -2.29
CA GLY A 183 -24.98 -11.56 -2.67
C GLY A 183 -25.86 -10.86 -1.62
N CYS A 184 -25.38 -9.79 -1.00
CA CYS A 184 -26.03 -9.18 0.16
C CYS A 184 -26.44 -7.72 -0.10
N SER A 185 -27.38 -7.21 0.70
CA SER A 185 -27.85 -5.83 0.58
C SER A 185 -26.78 -4.82 0.98
N GLU A 186 -26.92 -3.59 0.51
CA GLU A 186 -25.99 -2.50 0.83
C GLU A 186 -25.84 -2.32 2.35
N GLU A 187 -26.93 -2.42 3.11
CA GLU A 187 -26.92 -2.25 4.56
C GLU A 187 -26.07 -3.33 5.25
N LYS A 188 -26.16 -4.59 4.77
CA LYS A 188 -25.34 -5.70 5.30
C LYS A 188 -23.87 -5.51 4.95
N ALA A 189 -23.56 -5.15 3.70
CA ALA A 189 -22.19 -4.89 3.26
C ALA A 189 -21.57 -3.71 4.03
N ARG A 190 -22.34 -2.63 4.22
CA ARG A 190 -21.94 -1.46 5.02
C ARG A 190 -21.72 -1.84 6.49
N SER A 191 -22.61 -2.63 7.07
CA SER A 191 -22.45 -3.16 8.43
C SER A 191 -21.16 -3.97 8.59
N LEU A 192 -20.79 -4.78 7.59
CA LEU A 192 -19.52 -5.51 7.58
C LEU A 192 -18.32 -4.57 7.53
N LEU A 193 -18.32 -3.58 6.63
CA LEU A 193 -17.22 -2.60 6.53
C LEU A 193 -17.04 -1.76 7.80
N CYS A 194 -18.14 -1.44 8.49
CA CYS A 194 -18.11 -0.74 9.76
C CYS A 194 -17.74 -1.64 10.95
N SER A 195 -17.67 -2.96 10.76
CA SER A 195 -17.32 -3.89 11.82
C SER A 195 -15.81 -4.09 11.96
N TYR A 196 -15.35 -4.44 13.17
CA TYR A 196 -13.99 -4.93 13.35
C TYR A 196 -13.87 -6.32 12.70
N PRO A 197 -12.89 -6.54 11.82
CA PRO A 197 -11.66 -5.73 11.61
C PRO A 197 -11.71 -4.73 10.43
N LEU A 198 -12.71 -4.80 9.55
CA LEU A 198 -12.70 -4.13 8.24
C LEU A 198 -12.64 -2.61 8.37
N ILE A 199 -13.17 -2.06 9.47
CA ILE A 199 -13.04 -0.63 9.80
C ILE A 199 -11.58 -0.14 9.87
N ARG A 200 -10.61 -1.04 10.11
CA ARG A 200 -9.17 -0.72 10.08
C ARG A 200 -8.57 -0.69 8.67
N ARG A 201 -9.41 -0.61 7.62
CA ARG A 201 -9.02 -0.49 6.21
C ARG A 201 -8.15 -1.68 5.77
N ALA A 202 -8.73 -2.88 5.79
CA ALA A 202 -8.13 -4.02 5.13
C ALA A 202 -7.88 -3.68 3.64
N SER A 203 -6.72 -4.05 3.10
CA SER A 203 -6.46 -3.85 1.67
C SER A 203 -7.40 -4.74 0.84
N ASN A 204 -7.76 -4.30 -0.37
CA ASN A 204 -8.63 -5.02 -1.28
C ASN A 204 -8.10 -6.42 -1.56
N VAL A 205 -6.78 -6.54 -1.78
CA VAL A 205 -6.11 -7.84 -1.97
C VAL A 205 -6.33 -8.77 -0.77
N LYS A 206 -6.14 -8.27 0.47
CA LYS A 206 -6.34 -9.09 1.68
C LYS A 206 -7.80 -9.49 1.84
N LEU A 207 -8.73 -8.57 1.59
CA LEU A 207 -10.16 -8.83 1.64
C LEU A 207 -10.53 -9.91 0.63
N LYS A 208 -10.09 -9.78 -0.62
CA LYS A 208 -10.30 -10.76 -1.68
C LYS A 208 -9.76 -12.12 -1.30
N THR A 209 -8.48 -12.23 -0.95
CA THR A 209 -7.85 -13.51 -0.60
C THR A 209 -8.57 -14.19 0.56
N LEU A 210 -9.07 -13.42 1.52
CA LEU A 210 -9.83 -13.94 2.64
C LEU A 210 -11.21 -14.45 2.24
N LEU A 211 -11.93 -13.72 1.39
CA LEU A 211 -13.22 -14.16 0.86
C LEU A 211 -13.05 -15.36 -0.07
N ASP A 212 -12.02 -15.41 -0.92
CA ASP A 212 -11.70 -16.55 -1.78
C ASP A 212 -11.45 -17.80 -0.93
N PHE A 213 -10.67 -17.69 0.14
CA PHE A 213 -10.48 -18.80 1.06
C PHE A 213 -11.80 -19.26 1.69
N LEU A 214 -12.60 -18.34 2.24
CA LEU A 214 -13.83 -18.71 2.95
C LEU A 214 -14.90 -19.28 2.02
N LEU A 215 -15.13 -18.65 0.86
CA LEU A 215 -16.18 -19.03 -0.09
C LEU A 215 -15.78 -20.23 -0.95
N ILE A 216 -14.54 -20.29 -1.42
CA ILE A 216 -14.11 -21.27 -2.43
C ILE A 216 -13.36 -22.42 -1.77
N GLU A 217 -12.30 -22.14 -1.00
CA GLU A 217 -11.45 -23.22 -0.44
C GLU A 217 -12.10 -23.94 0.75
N ALA A 218 -12.79 -23.19 1.60
CA ALA A 218 -13.49 -23.72 2.77
C ALA A 218 -14.99 -23.98 2.49
N ASP A 219 -15.48 -23.65 1.28
CA ASP A 219 -16.86 -23.88 0.85
C ASP A 219 -17.89 -23.40 1.89
N ARG A 220 -17.76 -22.15 2.35
CA ARG A 220 -18.70 -21.54 3.29
C ARG A 220 -19.65 -20.61 2.55
N SER A 221 -20.92 -20.59 2.98
CA SER A 221 -21.91 -19.70 2.37
C SER A 221 -21.66 -18.22 2.73
N PRO A 222 -22.13 -17.29 1.88
CA PRO A 222 -22.10 -15.86 2.22
C PRO A 222 -22.77 -15.53 3.56
N GLU A 223 -23.89 -16.20 3.88
CA GLU A 223 -24.59 -16.06 5.16
C GLU A 223 -23.72 -16.43 6.35
N PHE A 224 -22.91 -17.50 6.22
CA PHE A 224 -21.95 -17.89 7.24
C PHE A 224 -20.93 -16.78 7.50
N ILE A 225 -20.39 -16.17 6.44
CA ILE A 225 -19.40 -15.09 6.55
C ILE A 225 -20.02 -13.85 7.21
N ILE A 226 -21.23 -13.47 6.79
CA ILE A 226 -21.96 -12.32 7.35
C ILE A 226 -22.24 -12.54 8.84
N LYS A 227 -22.71 -13.73 9.22
CA LYS A 227 -22.98 -14.14 10.61
C LYS A 227 -21.71 -14.15 11.46
N HIS A 228 -20.60 -14.64 10.91
CA HIS A 228 -19.33 -14.83 11.62
C HIS A 228 -18.24 -13.84 11.21
N ARG A 229 -18.61 -12.57 10.99
CA ARG A 229 -17.72 -11.48 10.54
C ARG A 229 -16.40 -11.33 11.30
N LYS A 230 -16.31 -11.79 12.56
CA LYS A 230 -15.06 -11.85 13.34
C LYS A 230 -13.96 -12.66 12.66
N LEU A 231 -14.32 -13.63 11.82
CA LEU A 231 -13.36 -14.44 11.05
C LEU A 231 -12.55 -13.59 10.08
N LEU A 232 -13.10 -12.44 9.66
CA LEU A 232 -12.41 -11.53 8.76
C LEU A 232 -11.15 -10.91 9.40
N ALA A 233 -10.97 -11.02 10.73
CA ALA A 233 -9.83 -10.48 11.47
C ALA A 233 -8.58 -11.36 11.41
N PHE A 234 -8.71 -12.61 10.99
CA PHE A 234 -7.59 -13.54 10.97
C PHE A 234 -6.89 -13.56 9.61
N SER A 235 -5.61 -13.91 9.62
CA SER A 235 -4.87 -14.13 8.39
C SER A 235 -5.32 -15.42 7.72
N VAL A 236 -5.33 -15.43 6.39
CA VAL A 236 -5.68 -16.62 5.60
C VAL A 236 -4.74 -17.80 5.89
N SER A 237 -3.45 -17.53 6.12
CA SER A 237 -2.48 -18.57 6.52
C SER A 237 -2.91 -19.30 7.80
N ARG A 238 -3.31 -18.54 8.84
CA ARG A 238 -3.84 -19.13 10.07
C ARG A 238 -5.12 -19.93 9.82
N LEU A 239 -6.05 -19.39 9.04
CA LEU A 239 -7.31 -20.07 8.75
C LEU A 239 -7.08 -21.38 7.99
N ARG A 240 -6.23 -21.39 6.96
CA ARG A 240 -5.83 -22.57 6.18
C ARG A 240 -5.15 -23.63 7.04
N GLN A 241 -4.17 -23.24 7.86
CA GLN A 241 -3.48 -24.16 8.75
C GLN A 241 -4.48 -24.92 9.63
N ARG A 242 -5.38 -24.18 10.27
CA ARG A 242 -6.39 -24.77 11.17
C ARG A 242 -7.47 -25.55 10.42
N TRP A 243 -7.83 -25.11 9.22
CA TRP A 243 -8.76 -25.82 8.35
C TRP A 243 -8.25 -27.21 7.99
N SER A 244 -6.97 -27.33 7.62
CA SER A 244 -6.37 -28.63 7.29
C SER A 244 -6.43 -29.63 8.46
N VAL A 245 -6.33 -29.15 9.70
CA VAL A 245 -6.46 -29.98 10.90
C VAL A 245 -7.90 -30.42 11.10
N MET A 246 -8.86 -29.50 10.96
CA MET A 246 -10.29 -29.80 11.08
C MET A 246 -10.75 -30.83 10.05
N GLN A 247 -10.30 -30.71 8.80
CA GLN A 247 -10.61 -31.66 7.74
C GLN A 247 -10.11 -33.06 8.08
N LYS A 248 -8.88 -33.19 8.58
CA LYS A 248 -8.32 -34.49 9.01
C LYS A 248 -9.07 -35.09 10.18
N ALA A 249 -9.63 -34.26 11.06
CA ALA A 249 -10.40 -34.68 12.22
C ALA A 249 -11.89 -34.91 11.91
N GLY A 250 -12.34 -34.71 10.65
CA GLY A 250 -13.75 -34.85 10.27
C GLY A 250 -14.67 -33.81 10.93
N LEU A 251 -14.15 -32.64 11.29
CA LEU A 251 -14.94 -31.58 11.94
C LEU A 251 -15.71 -30.75 10.90
N GLU A 252 -16.99 -31.05 10.73
CA GLU A 252 -17.85 -30.39 9.74
C GLU A 252 -18.85 -29.40 10.33
N SER A 253 -19.15 -29.50 11.64
CA SER A 253 -20.17 -28.65 12.26
C SER A 253 -19.75 -27.18 12.28
N GLU A 254 -20.68 -26.29 11.92
CA GLU A 254 -20.46 -24.84 11.88
C GLU A 254 -19.85 -24.31 13.19
N GLY A 255 -20.38 -24.75 14.33
CA GLY A 255 -19.93 -24.34 15.65
C GLY A 255 -18.47 -24.75 15.93
N ALA A 256 -18.10 -25.99 15.61
CA ALA A 256 -16.73 -26.47 15.78
C ALA A 256 -15.75 -25.70 14.88
N ILE A 257 -16.15 -25.46 13.63
CA ILE A 257 -15.33 -24.71 12.67
C ILE A 257 -15.02 -23.30 13.17
N VAL A 258 -16.06 -22.57 13.57
CA VAL A 258 -15.92 -21.20 14.08
C VAL A 258 -15.10 -21.19 15.38
N PHE A 259 -15.33 -22.15 16.27
CA PHE A 259 -14.59 -22.28 17.52
C PHE A 259 -13.09 -22.45 17.26
N VAL A 260 -12.70 -23.41 16.42
CA VAL A 260 -11.29 -23.69 16.11
C VAL A 260 -10.62 -22.51 15.42
N TRP A 261 -11.27 -21.83 14.47
CA TRP A 261 -10.68 -20.66 13.83
C TRP A 261 -10.49 -19.47 14.78
N CYS A 262 -11.45 -19.24 15.68
CA CYS A 262 -11.41 -18.13 16.63
C CYS A 262 -10.53 -18.39 17.85
N MET A 263 -10.17 -19.65 18.13
CA MET A 263 -9.41 -20.06 19.30
C MET A 263 -8.06 -19.33 19.44
N PRO A 264 -7.62 -18.93 20.64
CA PRO A 264 -6.26 -18.45 20.86
C PRO A 264 -5.19 -19.45 20.41
N GLN A 265 -4.03 -18.98 19.94
CA GLN A 265 -2.98 -19.85 19.38
C GLN A 265 -2.49 -20.92 20.36
N LYS A 266 -2.20 -20.53 21.61
CA LYS A 266 -1.75 -21.46 22.66
C LYS A 266 -2.75 -22.59 22.93
N GLN A 267 -4.05 -22.27 22.89
CA GLN A 267 -5.09 -23.25 23.11
C GLN A 267 -5.24 -24.19 21.90
N PHE A 268 -5.12 -23.65 20.68
CA PHE A 268 -5.13 -24.46 19.46
C PHE A 268 -3.97 -25.45 19.43
N GLU A 269 -2.75 -25.00 19.75
CA GLU A 269 -1.57 -25.86 19.80
C GLU A 269 -1.73 -26.98 20.83
N LYS A 270 -2.21 -26.65 22.04
CA LYS A 270 -2.47 -27.65 23.08
C LYS A 270 -3.45 -28.73 22.60
N GLN A 271 -4.61 -28.34 22.09
CA GLN A 271 -5.62 -29.29 21.61
C GLN A 271 -5.15 -30.07 20.39
N TYR A 272 -4.34 -29.46 19.52
CA TYR A 272 -3.78 -30.15 18.37
C TYR A 272 -2.76 -31.21 18.78
N GLN A 273 -1.92 -30.96 19.78
CA GLN A 273 -1.00 -31.98 20.32
C GLN A 273 -1.77 -33.15 20.94
N GLU A 274 -2.79 -32.86 21.76
CA GLU A 274 -3.66 -33.89 22.35
C GLU A 274 -4.32 -34.75 21.25
N TYR A 275 -4.78 -34.13 20.15
CA TYR A 275 -5.33 -34.85 19.00
C TYR A 275 -4.30 -35.77 18.33
N LEU A 276 -3.05 -35.32 18.14
CA LEU A 276 -2.00 -36.14 17.53
C LEU A 276 -1.60 -37.34 18.40
N GLU A 277 -1.56 -37.17 19.73
CA GLU A 277 -1.25 -38.26 20.67
C GLU A 277 -2.30 -39.38 20.62
N VAL A 278 -3.58 -39.03 20.56
CA VAL A 278 -4.69 -39.99 20.44
C VAL A 278 -4.61 -40.75 19.11
N LEU A 279 -4.28 -40.05 18.02
CA LEU A 279 -4.19 -40.63 16.68
C LEU A 279 -3.04 -41.64 16.56
N ASN A 280 -1.89 -41.30 17.16
CA ASN A 280 -0.73 -42.20 17.22
C ASN A 280 -1.00 -43.43 18.10
N SER A 281 -1.68 -43.25 19.24
CA SER A 281 -2.03 -44.35 20.15
C SER A 281 -3.04 -45.32 19.55
N SER A 282 -3.94 -44.82 18.69
CA SER A 282 -4.92 -45.66 17.99
C SER A 282 -4.29 -46.48 16.86
N SER A 283 -3.20 -45.99 16.27
CA SER A 283 -2.48 -46.67 15.17
C SER A 283 -1.57 -47.78 15.67
N SER A 284 -0.99 -47.65 16.87
CA SER A 284 -0.14 -48.68 17.47
C SER A 284 -0.91 -49.87 18.06
N ALA A 285 -2.19 -49.71 18.38
CA ALA A 285 -3.04 -50.78 18.90
C ALA A 285 -3.60 -51.73 17.82
N GLN A 286 -3.41 -51.40 16.53
CA GLN A 286 -3.89 -52.20 15.38
C GLN A 286 -2.76 -52.94 14.63
N SER A 287 -1.52 -52.83 15.10
CA SER A 287 -0.34 -53.58 14.60
C SER A 287 0.02 -54.70 15.58
#